data_AF-W9Z100-F1
#
_entry.id   AF-W9Z100-F1
#
_cell.length_a   1.000
_cell.length_b   1.000
_cell.length_c   1.000
_cell.angle_alpha   90.00
_cell.angle_beta   90.00
_cell.angle_gamma   90.00
#
_symmetry.space_group_name_H-M   'P 1'
#
loop_
_entity.id
_entity.type
_entity.pdbx_description
1 polymer ?
#
loop_
_entity_poly.entity_id
_entity_poly.type
_entity_poly.pdbx_seq_one_letter_code
_entity_poly.pdbx_strand_id
1 'polypeptide(L)'
;MIGLSMRFTEIAQAALDGNYHGNYQEFFTDSEDSRLRARVQQLNTAFAAEVRENGEKRRVKATSESYESDNESTNDANGQITQAHRFIKAYVRTKGKELPGNYNSALLGELFLEQSQPWLPIAKNHVDSVFSTMSRWVDKATGVLFHEEKIRREIRELLQDWMQRAREQASNEFEKLIQDEKRSPLTYNHYYTDNVQKARLNLQKMAVKDVVAEVMQRDWHGKLHIPNCSVEIEKFVSALQARITVNMDEQACNEAVTELNAYYKVAMKTFVDNVARQVIERHIISTLPTAFCPNNVSQMTDEVLLRIGSEPQKQIQRRQKLAEITQGLRQSLATLQK
;
A
#
# COMPACT_ATOMS: atom_id res chain seq x y z
N MET A 1 -20.45 32.21 -6.73
CA MET A 1 -19.39 31.25 -7.09
C MET A 1 -18.26 31.20 -6.07
N ILE A 2 -17.53 32.29 -5.80
CA ILE A 2 -16.42 32.32 -4.82
C ILE A 2 -16.82 31.82 -3.42
N GLY A 3 -17.96 32.26 -2.90
CA GLY A 3 -18.44 31.78 -1.59
C GLY A 3 -18.73 30.27 -1.53
N LEU A 4 -19.15 29.67 -2.65
CA LEU A 4 -19.41 28.23 -2.72
C LEU A 4 -18.10 27.43 -2.82
N SER A 5 -17.10 27.94 -3.56
CA SER A 5 -15.80 27.30 -3.64
C SER A 5 -15.01 27.40 -2.33
N MET A 6 -15.16 28.49 -1.57
CA MET A 6 -14.62 28.56 -0.19
C MET A 6 -15.20 27.45 0.68
N ARG A 7 -16.53 27.29 0.70
CA ARG A 7 -17.21 26.23 1.47
C ARG A 7 -16.77 24.83 1.06
N PHE A 8 -16.63 24.57 -0.25
CA PHE A 8 -16.11 23.30 -0.74
C PHE A 8 -14.67 23.04 -0.26
N THR A 9 -13.82 24.07 -0.33
CA THR A 9 -12.44 23.98 0.12
C THR A 9 -12.38 23.68 1.62
N GLU A 10 -13.18 24.39 2.44
CA GLU A 10 -13.24 24.21 3.89
C GLU A 10 -13.70 22.79 4.28
N ILE A 11 -14.78 22.27 3.70
CA ILE A 11 -15.25 20.91 4.01
C ILE A 11 -14.27 19.84 3.55
N ALA A 12 -13.62 20.04 2.39
CA ALA A 12 -12.57 19.16 1.91
C ALA A 12 -11.38 19.14 2.87
N GLN A 13 -10.89 20.30 3.29
CA GLN A 13 -9.79 20.42 4.24
C GLN A 13 -10.14 19.77 5.57
N ALA A 14 -11.31 20.04 6.12
CA ALA A 14 -11.79 19.40 7.34
C ALA A 14 -11.83 17.86 7.23
N ALA A 15 -12.31 17.33 6.09
CA ALA A 15 -12.34 15.90 5.82
C ALA A 15 -10.95 15.27 5.70
N LEU A 16 -9.98 16.02 5.16
CA LEU A 16 -8.59 15.60 5.01
C LEU A 16 -7.78 15.70 6.30
N ASP A 17 -7.99 16.74 7.09
CA ASP A 17 -7.28 16.93 8.36
C ASP A 17 -7.84 16.02 9.46
N GLY A 18 -8.99 15.38 9.20
CA GLY A 18 -9.71 14.57 10.18
C GLY A 18 -10.40 15.41 11.25
N ASN A 19 -10.63 16.70 10.98
CA ASN A 19 -11.35 17.60 11.87
C ASN A 19 -12.85 17.57 11.53
N TYR A 20 -13.60 16.74 12.25
CA TYR A 20 -15.02 16.51 11.97
C TYR A 20 -15.99 17.42 12.77
N HIS A 21 -15.48 18.46 13.41
CA HIS A 21 -16.26 19.39 14.21
C HIS A 21 -16.50 20.72 13.48
N GLY A 22 -17.41 21.55 14.00
CA GLY A 22 -17.68 22.89 13.47
C GLY A 22 -18.79 22.94 12.42
N ASN A 23 -18.67 23.83 11.44
CA ASN A 23 -19.75 24.19 10.50
C ASN A 23 -20.29 23.02 9.65
N TYR A 24 -19.52 21.93 9.53
CA TYR A 24 -19.87 20.75 8.73
C TYR A 24 -20.03 19.48 9.57
N GLN A 25 -20.25 19.60 10.89
CA GLN A 25 -20.39 18.46 11.79
C GLN A 25 -21.52 17.49 11.36
N GLU A 26 -22.66 18.02 10.91
CA GLU A 26 -23.78 17.19 10.43
C GLU A 26 -23.35 16.31 9.25
N PHE A 27 -22.64 16.88 8.28
CA PHE A 27 -22.10 16.14 7.13
C PHE A 27 -21.22 14.95 7.55
N PHE A 28 -20.40 15.11 8.59
CA PHE A 28 -19.49 14.07 9.10
C PHE A 28 -20.13 13.09 10.10
N THR A 29 -21.36 13.37 10.55
CA THR A 29 -22.11 12.50 11.46
C THR A 29 -23.09 11.61 10.67
N ASP A 30 -23.62 12.12 9.56
CA ASP A 30 -24.64 11.44 8.76
C ASP A 30 -24.18 10.12 8.12
N SER A 31 -22.89 9.96 7.79
CA SER A 31 -22.37 8.63 7.44
C SER A 31 -20.87 8.51 7.66
N GLU A 32 -20.40 7.32 8.01
CA GLU A 32 -18.96 7.08 8.20
C GLU A 32 -18.15 7.36 6.93
N ASP A 33 -18.75 7.16 5.75
CA ASP A 33 -18.16 7.45 4.44
C ASP A 33 -17.81 8.94 4.21
N SER A 34 -18.38 9.91 4.97
CA SER A 34 -17.97 11.32 4.84
C SER A 34 -16.66 11.64 5.58
N ARG A 35 -16.19 10.77 6.48
CA ARG A 35 -14.90 10.91 7.18
C ARG A 35 -13.76 10.40 6.31
N LEU A 36 -13.49 11.13 5.22
CA LEU A 36 -12.59 10.71 4.15
C LEU A 36 -11.20 10.27 4.65
N ARG A 37 -10.55 11.06 5.51
CA ARG A 37 -9.23 10.70 6.06
C ARG A 37 -9.25 9.37 6.80
N ALA A 38 -10.25 9.13 7.65
CA ALA A 38 -10.38 7.87 8.39
C ALA A 38 -10.56 6.69 7.42
N ARG A 39 -11.41 6.86 6.40
CA ARG A 39 -11.65 5.82 5.40
C ARG A 39 -10.41 5.49 4.57
N VAL A 40 -9.66 6.50 4.14
CA VAL A 40 -8.40 6.31 3.41
C VAL A 40 -7.34 5.62 4.29
N GLN A 41 -7.26 5.97 5.58
CA GLN A 41 -6.36 5.28 6.52
C GLN A 41 -6.72 3.81 6.69
N GLN A 42 -8.02 3.48 6.76
CA GLN A 42 -8.48 2.10 6.80
C GLN A 42 -8.09 1.33 5.54
N LEU A 43 -8.27 1.93 4.35
CA LEU A 43 -7.88 1.32 3.08
C LEU A 43 -6.36 1.12 3.00
N ASN A 44 -5.55 2.10 3.40
CA ASN A 44 -4.09 1.99 3.42
C ASN A 44 -3.62 0.88 4.38
N THR A 45 -4.27 0.76 5.55
CA THR A 45 -3.97 -0.29 6.52
C THR A 45 -4.30 -1.67 5.97
N ALA A 46 -5.46 -1.82 5.33
CA ALA A 46 -5.87 -3.06 4.67
C ALA A 46 -4.93 -3.43 3.52
N PHE A 47 -4.55 -2.47 2.69
CA PHE A 47 -3.56 -2.66 1.62
C PHE A 47 -2.21 -3.14 2.15
N ALA A 48 -1.71 -2.52 3.23
CA ALA A 48 -0.44 -2.93 3.84
C ALA A 48 -0.50 -4.37 4.39
N ALA A 49 -1.65 -4.78 4.95
CA ALA A 49 -1.87 -6.15 5.39
C ALA A 49 -1.96 -7.12 4.20
N GLU A 50 -2.71 -6.77 3.17
CA GLU A 50 -2.89 -7.57 1.96
C GLU A 50 -1.56 -7.84 1.24
N VAL A 51 -0.70 -6.82 1.09
CA VAL A 51 0.64 -7.01 0.50
C VAL A 51 1.53 -7.87 1.42
N ARG A 52 1.42 -7.72 2.74
CA ARG A 52 2.21 -8.53 3.68
C ARG A 52 1.82 -10.00 3.64
N GLU A 53 0.53 -10.30 3.53
CA GLU A 53 0.03 -11.67 3.54
C GLU A 53 0.10 -12.28 2.14
N ASN A 54 -0.39 -11.58 1.11
CA ASN A 54 -0.61 -12.12 -0.23
C ASN A 54 0.35 -11.55 -1.29
N GLY A 55 1.33 -10.73 -0.89
CA GLY A 55 2.34 -10.18 -1.79
C GLY A 55 3.38 -11.19 -2.25
N GLU A 56 3.56 -12.30 -1.54
CA GLU A 56 4.53 -13.33 -1.88
C GLU A 56 3.93 -14.33 -2.87
N LYS A 57 4.47 -14.39 -4.10
CA LYS A 57 3.99 -15.35 -5.11
C LYS A 57 4.12 -16.80 -4.64
N ARG A 58 5.20 -17.11 -3.92
CA ARG A 58 5.44 -18.44 -3.34
C ARG A 58 5.87 -18.28 -1.90
N ARG A 59 4.97 -18.59 -0.97
CA ARG A 59 5.30 -18.61 0.45
C ARG A 59 6.18 -19.83 0.73
N VAL A 60 7.38 -19.58 1.26
CA VAL A 60 8.09 -20.61 2.02
C VAL A 60 7.41 -20.65 3.37
N LYS A 61 6.63 -21.69 3.68
CA LYS A 61 6.26 -21.92 5.09
C LYS A 61 7.58 -22.15 5.83
N ALA A 62 8.00 -21.15 6.61
CA ALA A 62 8.96 -21.39 7.67
C ALA A 62 8.27 -22.37 8.62
N THR A 63 8.90 -23.53 8.83
CA THR A 63 8.59 -24.43 9.94
C THR A 63 8.68 -23.60 11.21
N SER A 64 7.55 -23.05 11.61
CA SER A 64 7.42 -22.21 12.79
C SER A 64 7.28 -23.18 13.93
N GLU A 65 8.24 -23.13 14.86
CA GLU A 65 8.17 -23.77 16.16
C GLU A 65 6.86 -23.32 16.87
N SER A 66 5.81 -24.13 16.75
CA SER A 66 4.69 -24.12 17.68
C SER A 66 4.42 -25.56 18.05
N TYR A 67 4.96 -25.97 19.19
CA TYR A 67 4.44 -27.11 19.93
C TYR A 67 3.00 -26.77 20.31
N GLU A 68 2.04 -27.34 19.59
CA GLU A 68 0.87 -28.04 20.12
C GLU A 68 -0.21 -28.21 19.04
N SER A 69 -0.85 -29.39 19.13
CA SER A 69 -2.01 -29.89 18.39
C SER A 69 -1.75 -30.53 17.03
N ASP A 70 -1.70 -31.86 17.08
CA ASP A 70 -2.09 -32.76 15.99
C ASP A 70 -3.41 -32.32 15.37
N ASN A 71 -3.43 -32.12 14.05
CA ASN A 71 -4.18 -32.97 13.14
C ASN A 71 -4.06 -32.49 11.68
N GLU A 72 -3.86 -33.48 10.81
CA GLU A 72 -4.11 -33.50 9.36
C GLU A 72 -3.45 -32.43 8.48
N SER A 73 -2.43 -32.83 7.70
CA SER A 73 -2.10 -32.17 6.42
C SER A 73 -1.28 -33.09 5.50
N THR A 74 -1.93 -34.06 4.88
CA THR A 74 -1.49 -34.62 3.60
C THR A 74 -1.64 -33.56 2.51
N ASN A 75 -0.53 -32.92 2.09
CA ASN A 75 -0.26 -32.35 0.74
C ASN A 75 0.87 -31.27 0.71
N ASP A 76 1.58 -31.00 1.81
CA ASP A 76 2.47 -29.81 1.90
C ASP A 76 3.93 -30.01 1.40
N ALA A 77 4.37 -31.26 1.17
CA ALA A 77 5.74 -31.54 0.70
C ALA A 77 5.98 -31.06 -0.75
N ASN A 78 4.94 -30.99 -1.59
CA ASN A 78 5.07 -30.62 -2.99
C ASN A 78 5.45 -29.14 -3.19
N GLY A 79 5.04 -28.22 -2.31
CA GLY A 79 5.30 -26.78 -2.46
C GLY A 79 6.75 -26.39 -2.20
N GLN A 80 7.34 -26.89 -1.11
CA GLN A 80 8.73 -26.61 -0.72
C GLN A 80 9.73 -27.26 -1.69
N ILE A 81 9.46 -28.50 -2.12
CA ILE A 81 10.27 -29.21 -3.13
C ILE A 81 10.25 -28.44 -4.47
N THR A 82 9.09 -27.88 -4.86
CA THR A 82 8.96 -27.09 -6.10
C THR A 82 9.77 -25.79 -6.05
N GLN A 83 9.87 -25.15 -4.87
CA GLN A 83 10.63 -23.93 -4.71
C GLN A 83 12.13 -24.19 -4.75
N ALA A 84 12.66 -25.09 -3.92
CA ALA A 84 14.08 -25.44 -3.92
C ALA A 84 14.58 -25.87 -5.32
N HIS A 85 13.83 -26.73 -6.01
CA HIS A 85 14.17 -27.18 -7.36
C HIS A 85 14.19 -26.02 -8.39
N ARG A 86 13.33 -25.00 -8.22
CA ARG A 86 13.34 -23.81 -9.07
C ARG A 86 14.51 -22.88 -8.77
N PHE A 87 14.88 -22.69 -7.51
CA PHE A 87 16.07 -21.93 -7.14
C PHE A 87 17.32 -22.56 -7.76
N ILE A 88 17.45 -23.88 -7.67
CA ILE A 88 18.54 -24.62 -8.32
C ILE A 88 18.51 -24.41 -9.84
N LYS A 89 17.34 -24.50 -10.49
CA LYS A 89 17.21 -24.26 -11.93
C LYS A 89 17.57 -22.83 -12.34
N ALA A 90 17.16 -21.82 -11.57
CA ALA A 90 17.50 -20.42 -11.80
C ALA A 90 18.99 -20.16 -11.57
N TYR A 91 19.56 -20.75 -10.52
CA TYR A 91 21.00 -20.70 -10.21
C TYR A 91 21.83 -21.30 -11.35
N VAL A 92 21.49 -22.49 -11.84
CA VAL A 92 22.19 -23.11 -12.98
C VAL A 92 22.11 -22.23 -14.24
N ARG A 93 20.95 -21.61 -14.51
CA ARG A 93 20.76 -20.75 -15.69
C ARG A 93 21.53 -19.43 -15.61
N THR A 94 21.68 -18.87 -14.41
CA THR A 94 22.33 -17.58 -14.17
C THR A 94 23.81 -17.72 -13.84
N LYS A 95 24.32 -18.96 -13.70
CA LYS A 95 25.70 -19.29 -13.39
C LYS A 95 26.65 -18.67 -14.41
N GLY A 96 27.49 -17.76 -13.93
CA GLY A 96 28.49 -17.05 -14.73
C GLY A 96 29.88 -17.62 -14.51
N LYS A 97 30.87 -16.71 -14.40
CA LYS A 97 32.26 -17.03 -14.06
C LYS A 97 32.52 -17.08 -12.55
N GLU A 98 31.46 -17.18 -11.75
CA GLU A 98 31.54 -17.19 -10.30
C GLU A 98 32.23 -18.47 -9.79
N LEU A 99 33.00 -18.33 -8.71
CA LEU A 99 33.61 -19.48 -8.03
C LEU A 99 32.51 -20.34 -7.36
N PRO A 100 32.72 -21.68 -7.21
CA PRO A 100 31.80 -22.54 -6.48
C PRO A 100 31.47 -21.99 -5.08
N GLY A 101 30.19 -22.00 -4.71
CA GLY A 101 29.70 -21.41 -3.45
C GLY A 101 29.15 -20.00 -3.58
N ASN A 102 29.42 -19.32 -4.70
CA ASN A 102 28.88 -17.99 -4.99
C ASN A 102 27.80 -18.05 -6.07
N TYR A 103 26.98 -17.01 -6.15
CA TYR A 103 25.98 -16.84 -7.19
C TYR A 103 26.07 -15.48 -7.87
N ASN A 104 25.56 -15.41 -9.09
CA ASN A 104 25.48 -14.18 -9.87
C ASN A 104 24.39 -13.26 -9.31
N SER A 105 24.66 -11.96 -9.15
CA SER A 105 23.66 -10.97 -8.69
C SER A 105 22.39 -10.93 -9.53
N ALA A 106 22.46 -11.33 -10.81
CA ALA A 106 21.29 -11.50 -11.67
C ALA A 106 20.27 -12.52 -11.12
N LEU A 107 20.73 -13.55 -10.39
CA LEU A 107 19.86 -14.53 -9.74
C LEU A 107 18.90 -13.85 -8.75
N LEU A 108 19.43 -12.98 -7.89
CA LEU A 108 18.64 -12.26 -6.89
C LEU A 108 17.57 -11.39 -7.56
N GLY A 109 17.93 -10.72 -8.66
CA GLY A 109 16.98 -9.92 -9.44
C GLY A 109 15.87 -10.75 -10.06
N GLU A 110 16.19 -11.86 -10.73
CA GLU A 110 15.17 -12.73 -11.33
C GLU A 110 14.20 -13.30 -10.28
N LEU A 111 14.73 -13.74 -9.15
CA LEU A 111 13.94 -14.31 -8.05
C LEU A 111 13.05 -13.25 -7.39
N PHE A 112 13.58 -12.04 -7.18
CA PHE A 112 12.82 -10.93 -6.62
C PHE A 112 11.64 -10.55 -7.52
N LEU A 113 11.89 -10.34 -8.81
CA LEU A 113 10.85 -9.99 -9.78
C LEU A 113 9.74 -11.03 -9.86
N GLU A 114 10.09 -12.30 -9.74
CA GLU A 114 9.11 -13.38 -9.70
C GLU A 114 8.31 -13.38 -8.39
N GLN A 115 8.97 -13.14 -7.25
CA GLN A 115 8.34 -13.17 -5.94
C GLN A 115 7.40 -11.99 -5.71
N SER A 116 7.73 -10.80 -6.25
CA SER A 116 6.97 -9.56 -6.07
C SER A 116 5.84 -9.36 -7.09
N GLN A 117 5.63 -10.28 -8.05
CA GLN A 117 4.57 -10.15 -9.05
C GLN A 117 3.16 -9.83 -8.48
N PRO A 118 2.73 -10.39 -7.33
CA PRO A 118 1.40 -10.08 -6.77
C PRO A 118 1.24 -8.63 -6.30
N TRP A 119 2.32 -7.89 -6.05
CA TRP A 119 2.24 -6.51 -5.55
C TRP A 119 1.47 -5.59 -6.50
N LEU A 120 1.68 -5.76 -7.81
CA LEU A 120 1.06 -4.92 -8.84
C LEU A 120 -0.48 -4.99 -8.83
N PRO A 121 -1.12 -6.17 -9.00
CA PRO A 121 -2.58 -6.24 -8.99
C PRO A 121 -3.18 -5.80 -7.64
N ILE A 122 -2.53 -6.12 -6.51
CA ILE A 122 -2.99 -5.70 -5.18
C ILE A 122 -2.98 -4.16 -5.08
N ALA A 123 -1.88 -3.51 -5.46
CA ALA A 123 -1.76 -2.06 -5.40
C ALA A 123 -2.70 -1.36 -6.39
N LYS A 124 -2.91 -1.91 -7.59
CA LYS A 124 -3.88 -1.38 -8.54
C LYS A 124 -5.30 -1.37 -7.97
N ASN A 125 -5.73 -2.50 -7.40
CA ASN A 125 -7.05 -2.62 -6.77
C ASN A 125 -7.21 -1.65 -5.59
N HIS A 126 -6.14 -1.43 -4.81
CA HIS A 126 -6.13 -0.44 -3.73
C HIS A 126 -6.32 0.99 -4.27
N VAL A 127 -5.55 1.39 -5.28
CA VAL A 127 -5.68 2.70 -5.93
C VAL A 127 -7.09 2.91 -6.47
N ASP A 128 -7.67 1.91 -7.14
CA ASP A 128 -9.05 1.96 -7.64
C ASP A 128 -10.10 2.09 -6.51
N SER A 129 -9.88 1.42 -5.38
CA SER A 129 -10.75 1.49 -4.21
C SER A 129 -10.72 2.88 -3.56
N VAL A 130 -9.54 3.49 -3.48
CA VAL A 130 -9.37 4.88 -2.99
C VAL A 130 -10.05 5.86 -3.94
N PHE A 131 -9.86 5.72 -5.26
CA PHE A 131 -10.56 6.56 -6.25
C PHE A 131 -12.09 6.45 -6.13
N SER A 132 -12.61 5.25 -5.95
CA SER A 132 -14.05 5.01 -5.80
C SER A 132 -14.61 5.67 -4.54
N THR A 133 -13.86 5.58 -3.44
CA THR A 133 -14.19 6.25 -2.17
C THR A 133 -14.19 7.77 -2.34
N MET A 134 -13.15 8.28 -3.00
CA MET A 134 -12.98 9.71 -3.27
C MET A 134 -14.12 10.26 -4.14
N SER A 135 -14.48 9.55 -5.22
CA SER A 135 -15.59 9.91 -6.10
C SER A 135 -16.92 10.00 -5.34
N ARG A 136 -17.23 8.98 -4.54
CA ARG A 136 -18.45 8.96 -3.71
C ARG A 136 -18.47 10.11 -2.71
N TRP A 137 -17.32 10.43 -2.12
CA TRP A 137 -17.21 11.53 -1.17
C TRP A 137 -17.49 12.87 -1.86
N VAL A 138 -16.93 13.11 -3.05
CA VAL A 138 -17.17 14.31 -3.86
C VAL A 138 -18.65 14.43 -4.24
N ASP A 139 -19.28 13.34 -4.67
CA ASP A 139 -20.71 13.31 -4.98
C ASP A 139 -21.58 13.66 -3.76
N LYS A 140 -21.21 13.17 -2.57
CA LYS A 140 -21.91 13.51 -1.31
C LYS A 140 -21.72 14.98 -0.95
N ALA A 141 -20.48 15.48 -0.99
CA ALA A 141 -20.15 16.87 -0.67
C ALA A 141 -20.88 17.85 -1.61
N THR A 142 -20.91 17.54 -2.90
CA THR A 142 -21.64 18.36 -3.88
C THR A 142 -23.14 18.36 -3.64
N GLY A 143 -23.73 17.22 -3.26
CA GLY A 143 -25.15 17.12 -2.91
C GLY A 143 -25.56 18.04 -1.76
N VAL A 144 -24.71 18.16 -0.73
CA VAL A 144 -24.97 18.98 0.47
C VAL A 144 -24.68 20.46 0.25
N LEU A 145 -23.60 20.79 -0.47
CA LEU A 145 -23.18 22.19 -0.65
C LEU A 145 -24.01 22.93 -1.70
N PHE A 146 -24.42 22.26 -2.78
CA PHE A 146 -25.10 22.88 -3.92
C PHE A 146 -26.57 22.46 -3.95
N HIS A 147 -27.47 23.37 -3.59
CA HIS A 147 -28.91 23.12 -3.52
C HIS A 147 -29.59 23.24 -4.90
N GLU A 148 -29.04 24.08 -5.78
CA GLU A 148 -29.57 24.28 -7.12
C GLU A 148 -29.06 23.20 -8.07
N GLU A 149 -29.99 22.47 -8.71
CA GLU A 149 -29.68 21.31 -9.55
C GLU A 149 -28.78 21.66 -10.74
N LYS A 150 -28.98 22.84 -11.36
CA LYS A 150 -28.13 23.29 -12.46
C LYS A 150 -26.69 23.50 -12.00
N ILE A 151 -26.47 24.25 -10.92
CA ILE A 151 -25.14 24.50 -10.36
C ILE A 151 -24.49 23.17 -9.97
N ARG A 152 -25.25 22.29 -9.29
CA ARG A 152 -24.77 20.98 -8.88
C ARG A 152 -24.27 20.14 -10.05
N ARG A 153 -25.01 20.11 -11.16
CA ARG A 153 -24.62 19.37 -12.38
C ARG A 153 -23.33 19.93 -12.99
N GLU A 154 -23.26 21.25 -13.20
CA GLU A 154 -22.08 21.88 -13.81
C GLU A 154 -20.83 21.74 -12.93
N ILE A 155 -20.98 21.85 -11.61
CA ILE A 155 -19.87 21.62 -10.67
C ILE A 155 -19.44 20.16 -10.66
N ARG A 156 -20.39 19.22 -10.75
CA ARG A 156 -20.08 17.79 -10.84
C ARG A 156 -19.26 17.49 -12.09
N GLU A 157 -19.62 18.05 -13.24
CA GLU A 157 -18.84 17.89 -14.48
C GLU A 157 -17.41 18.42 -14.31
N LEU A 158 -17.24 19.61 -13.71
CA LEU A 158 -15.92 20.18 -13.44
C LEU A 158 -15.08 19.31 -12.48
N LEU A 159 -15.71 18.77 -11.43
CA LEU A 159 -15.04 17.90 -10.47
C LEU A 159 -14.74 16.52 -11.05
N GLN A 160 -15.54 16.02 -11.98
CA GLN A 160 -15.25 14.79 -12.74
C GLN A 160 -14.03 14.96 -13.64
N ASP A 161 -13.91 16.08 -14.35
CA ASP A 161 -12.72 16.40 -15.15
C ASP A 161 -11.47 16.49 -14.27
N TRP A 162 -11.59 17.09 -13.08
CA TRP A 162 -10.51 17.11 -12.09
C TRP A 162 -10.15 15.70 -11.59
N MET A 163 -11.14 14.88 -11.22
CA MET A 163 -10.93 13.50 -10.79
C MET A 163 -10.22 12.66 -11.85
N GLN A 164 -10.57 12.83 -13.12
CA GLN A 164 -9.93 12.14 -14.24
C GLN A 164 -8.46 12.52 -14.37
N ARG A 165 -8.13 13.82 -14.28
CA ARG A 165 -6.74 14.29 -14.27
C ARG A 165 -5.95 13.77 -13.08
N ALA A 166 -6.55 13.76 -11.88
CA ALA A 166 -5.94 13.17 -10.68
C ALA A 166 -5.65 11.68 -10.88
N ARG A 167 -6.57 10.94 -11.52
CA ARG A 167 -6.41 9.53 -11.88
C ARG A 167 -5.27 9.27 -12.86
N GLU A 168 -5.14 10.11 -13.88
CA GLU A 168 -4.03 10.02 -14.83
C GLU A 168 -2.69 10.29 -14.16
N GLN A 169 -2.59 11.33 -13.33
CA GLN A 169 -1.37 11.64 -12.60
C GLN A 169 -0.97 10.53 -11.62
N ALA A 170 -1.93 10.00 -10.85
CA ALA A 170 -1.70 8.88 -9.95
C ALA A 170 -1.24 7.62 -10.72
N SER A 171 -1.87 7.34 -11.86
CA SER A 171 -1.49 6.19 -12.71
C SER A 171 -0.08 6.34 -13.29
N ASN A 172 0.29 7.55 -13.72
CA ASN A 172 1.63 7.84 -14.21
C ASN A 172 2.69 7.68 -13.12
N GLU A 173 2.42 8.15 -11.90
CA GLU A 173 3.34 7.97 -10.77
C GLU A 173 3.44 6.50 -10.35
N PHE A 174 2.32 5.77 -10.36
CA PHE A 174 2.31 4.35 -10.08
C PHE A 174 3.12 3.54 -11.11
N GLU A 175 3.06 3.90 -12.40
CA GLU A 175 3.88 3.26 -13.43
C GLU A 175 5.39 3.49 -13.21
N LYS A 176 5.79 4.68 -12.73
CA LYS A 176 7.19 4.92 -12.35
C LYS A 176 7.64 3.99 -11.21
N LEU A 177 6.80 3.81 -10.18
CA LEU A 177 7.10 2.88 -9.09
C LEU A 177 7.25 1.44 -9.60
N ILE A 178 6.39 1.02 -10.53
CA ILE A 178 6.50 -0.32 -11.16
C ILE A 178 7.81 -0.46 -11.92
N GLN A 179 8.24 0.59 -12.63
CA GLN A 179 9.51 0.59 -13.35
C GLN A 179 10.71 0.53 -12.41
N ASP A 180 10.62 1.15 -11.23
CA ASP A 180 11.66 1.06 -10.20
C ASP A 180 11.78 -0.36 -9.64
N GLU A 181 10.65 -1.01 -9.32
CA GLU A 181 10.64 -2.39 -8.81
C GLU A 181 11.05 -3.44 -9.87
N LYS A 182 10.99 -3.10 -11.16
CA LYS A 182 11.47 -3.96 -12.26
C LYS A 182 12.99 -3.98 -12.40
N ARG A 183 13.71 -3.07 -11.74
CA ARG A 183 15.17 -2.98 -11.81
C ARG A 183 15.83 -4.01 -10.89
N SER A 184 17.15 -4.15 -11.01
CA SER A 184 17.93 -4.97 -10.10
C SER A 184 17.75 -4.49 -8.64
N PRO A 185 17.71 -5.41 -7.67
CA PRO A 185 17.64 -5.08 -6.25
C PRO A 185 18.65 -4.01 -5.83
N LEU A 186 18.17 -2.97 -5.14
CA LEU A 186 18.99 -1.87 -4.65
C LEU A 186 18.47 -1.40 -3.29
N THR A 187 19.32 -1.44 -2.27
CA THR A 187 18.96 -0.91 -0.94
C THR A 187 20.18 -0.41 -0.18
N TYR A 188 20.00 0.72 0.51
CA TYR A 188 20.95 1.28 1.48
C TYR A 188 20.42 1.17 2.92
N ASN A 189 19.32 0.44 3.10
CA ASN A 189 18.68 0.29 4.40
C ASN A 189 19.45 -0.75 5.23
N HIS A 190 20.01 -0.34 6.38
CA HIS A 190 20.75 -1.22 7.30
C HIS A 190 19.93 -2.41 7.81
N TYR A 191 18.60 -2.33 7.80
CA TYR A 191 17.75 -3.49 8.11
C TYR A 191 18.00 -4.68 7.17
N TYR A 192 18.42 -4.43 5.92
CA TYR A 192 18.79 -5.50 5.00
C TYR A 192 19.99 -6.29 5.55
N THR A 193 21.10 -5.61 5.84
CA THR A 193 22.32 -6.25 6.34
C THR A 193 22.08 -6.94 7.68
N ASP A 194 21.30 -6.33 8.57
CA ASP A 194 20.94 -6.92 9.86
C ASP A 194 20.10 -8.20 9.68
N ASN A 195 19.14 -8.19 8.75
CA ASN A 195 18.29 -9.34 8.48
C ASN A 195 19.09 -10.50 7.86
N VAL A 196 20.01 -10.20 6.94
CA VAL A 196 20.91 -11.21 6.36
C VAL A 196 21.80 -11.82 7.45
N GLN A 197 22.44 -11.01 8.29
CA GLN A 197 23.29 -11.51 9.37
C GLN A 197 22.51 -12.36 10.38
N LYS A 198 21.31 -11.90 10.79
CA LYS A 198 20.44 -12.67 11.69
C LYS A 198 20.04 -14.02 11.07
N ALA A 199 19.66 -14.03 9.80
CA ALA A 199 19.28 -15.25 9.10
C ALA A 199 20.46 -16.24 8.99
N ARG A 200 21.65 -15.76 8.61
CA ARG A 200 22.89 -16.57 8.58
C ARG A 200 23.19 -17.20 9.94
N LEU A 201 23.15 -16.40 11.01
CA LEU A 201 23.38 -16.87 12.38
C LEU A 201 22.35 -17.91 12.81
N ASN A 202 21.07 -17.72 12.47
CA ASN A 202 20.02 -18.67 12.81
C ASN A 202 20.21 -20.01 12.08
N LEU A 203 20.53 -19.98 10.78
CA LEU A 203 20.84 -21.19 10.01
C LEU A 203 22.04 -21.94 10.60
N GLN A 204 23.11 -21.24 10.95
CA GLN A 204 24.28 -21.84 11.60
C GLN A 204 23.92 -22.44 12.97
N LYS A 205 23.14 -21.73 13.78
CA LYS A 205 22.67 -22.24 15.09
C LYS A 205 21.81 -23.49 14.93
N MET A 206 20.93 -23.54 13.94
CA MET A 206 20.09 -24.70 13.64
C MET A 206 20.96 -25.88 13.20
N ALA A 207 21.85 -25.68 12.24
CA ALA A 207 22.78 -26.73 11.79
C ALA A 207 23.62 -27.29 12.95
N VAL A 208 24.15 -26.42 13.82
CA VAL A 208 24.89 -26.86 15.01
C VAL A 208 23.98 -27.64 15.96
N LYS A 209 22.76 -27.17 16.25
CA LYS A 209 21.80 -27.88 17.11
C LYS A 209 21.47 -29.28 16.56
N ASP A 210 21.22 -29.39 15.26
CA ASP A 210 20.89 -30.65 14.60
C ASP A 210 22.05 -31.64 14.70
N VAL A 211 23.27 -31.19 14.38
CA VAL A 211 24.46 -32.03 14.51
C VAL A 211 24.71 -32.42 15.98
N VAL A 212 24.53 -31.51 16.92
CA VAL A 212 24.66 -31.81 18.36
C VAL A 212 23.63 -32.85 18.79
N ALA A 213 22.36 -32.71 18.38
CA ALA A 213 21.32 -33.68 18.70
C ALA A 213 21.64 -35.08 18.15
N GLU A 214 22.15 -35.16 16.92
CA GLU A 214 22.53 -36.44 16.33
C GLU A 214 23.77 -37.07 16.98
N VAL A 215 24.79 -36.26 17.32
CA VAL A 215 26.00 -36.74 18.03
C VAL A 215 25.61 -37.22 19.43
N MET A 216 24.74 -36.50 20.13
CA MET A 216 24.21 -36.93 21.43
C MET A 216 23.49 -38.28 21.34
N GLN A 217 22.69 -38.51 20.30
CA GLN A 217 21.96 -39.76 20.12
C GLN A 217 22.86 -40.94 19.76
N ARG A 218 23.77 -40.76 18.80
CA ARG A 218 24.55 -41.88 18.24
C ARG A 218 25.76 -42.23 19.07
N ASP A 219 26.43 -41.20 19.58
CA ASP A 219 27.77 -41.37 20.10
C ASP A 219 27.76 -41.33 21.66
N TRP A 220 26.83 -40.58 22.28
CA TRP A 220 26.84 -40.21 23.72
C TRP A 220 25.59 -40.70 24.50
N HIS A 221 24.89 -41.72 23.98
CA HIS A 221 23.73 -42.38 24.64
C HIS A 221 22.68 -41.42 25.23
N GLY A 222 22.44 -40.28 24.57
CA GLY A 222 21.41 -39.30 24.95
C GLY A 222 21.80 -38.33 26.08
N LYS A 223 23.03 -38.36 26.61
CA LYS A 223 23.53 -37.38 27.58
C LYS A 223 24.80 -36.70 27.08
N LEU A 224 24.73 -35.38 26.86
CA LEU A 224 25.90 -34.57 26.49
C LEU A 224 26.81 -34.42 27.72
N HIS A 225 27.70 -35.39 27.93
CA HIS A 225 28.81 -35.26 28.86
C HIS A 225 30.08 -34.99 28.06
N ILE A 226 30.54 -33.75 28.03
CA ILE A 226 31.86 -33.39 27.52
C ILE A 226 32.75 -33.23 28.75
N PRO A 227 33.58 -34.22 29.11
CA PRO A 227 34.54 -34.03 30.18
C PRO A 227 35.51 -32.90 29.79
N ASN A 228 35.99 -32.16 30.78
CA ASN A 228 36.81 -30.96 30.58
C ASN A 228 38.26 -31.31 30.22
N CYS A 229 38.45 -32.07 29.13
CA CYS A 229 39.73 -32.51 28.62
C CYS A 229 39.86 -32.12 27.13
N SER A 230 41.01 -31.53 26.77
CA SER A 230 41.28 -30.99 25.42
C SER A 230 40.98 -32.00 24.30
N VAL A 231 41.25 -33.28 24.53
CA VAL A 231 41.11 -34.35 23.54
C VAL A 231 39.64 -34.66 23.20
N GLU A 232 38.73 -34.55 24.17
CA GLU A 232 37.31 -34.82 23.94
C GLU A 232 36.58 -33.64 23.31
N ILE A 233 37.04 -32.41 23.61
CA ILE A 233 36.62 -31.20 22.91
C ILE A 233 37.02 -31.28 21.43
N GLU A 234 38.25 -31.69 21.12
CA GLU A 234 38.71 -31.86 19.74
C GLU A 234 37.94 -32.95 18.99
N LYS A 235 37.64 -34.08 19.65
CA LYS A 235 36.78 -35.14 19.08
C LYS A 235 35.38 -34.62 18.77
N PHE A 236 34.79 -33.84 19.67
CA PHE A 236 33.48 -33.21 19.47
C PHE A 236 33.49 -32.22 18.29
N VAL A 237 34.52 -31.36 18.22
CA VAL A 237 34.70 -30.42 17.09
C VAL A 237 34.91 -31.15 15.77
N SER A 238 35.68 -32.24 15.76
CA SER A 238 35.90 -33.06 14.56
C SER A 238 34.63 -33.79 14.11
N ALA A 239 33.82 -34.29 15.05
CA ALA A 239 32.51 -34.88 14.76
C ALA A 239 31.53 -33.85 14.17
N LEU A 240 31.58 -32.61 14.67
CA LEU A 240 30.84 -31.48 14.09
C LEU A 240 31.31 -31.17 12.67
N GLN A 241 32.62 -31.03 12.45
CA GLN A 241 33.20 -30.70 11.14
C GLN A 241 32.93 -31.76 10.06
N ALA A 242 33.01 -33.05 10.41
CA ALA A 242 32.81 -34.14 9.46
C ALA A 242 31.38 -34.21 8.88
N ARG A 243 30.39 -33.62 9.58
CA ARG A 243 28.99 -33.57 9.15
C ARG A 243 28.61 -32.26 8.45
N ILE A 244 29.52 -31.29 8.42
CA ILE A 244 29.40 -30.08 7.60
C ILE A 244 29.90 -30.43 6.18
N THR A 245 29.25 -31.37 5.51
CA THR A 245 29.48 -31.58 4.07
C THR A 245 28.68 -30.51 3.32
N VAL A 246 29.37 -29.47 2.86
CA VAL A 246 28.72 -28.35 2.17
C VAL A 246 28.71 -28.65 0.68
N ASN A 247 27.57 -29.09 0.16
CA ASN A 247 27.33 -29.00 -1.28
C ASN A 247 27.38 -27.51 -1.66
N MET A 248 28.44 -27.10 -2.37
CA MET A 248 28.70 -25.68 -2.67
C MET A 248 27.57 -25.04 -3.50
N ASP A 249 26.89 -25.81 -4.35
CA ASP A 249 25.74 -25.30 -5.12
C ASP A 249 24.51 -25.13 -4.20
N GLU A 250 24.32 -26.01 -3.22
CA GLU A 250 23.26 -25.89 -2.22
C GLU A 250 23.51 -24.70 -1.28
N GLN A 251 24.76 -24.49 -0.87
CA GLN A 251 25.17 -23.31 -0.10
C GLN A 251 24.86 -22.02 -0.85
N ALA A 252 25.23 -21.93 -2.13
CA ALA A 252 24.96 -20.76 -2.95
C ALA A 252 23.46 -20.49 -3.08
N CYS A 253 22.64 -21.54 -3.24
CA CYS A 253 21.18 -21.42 -3.30
C CYS A 253 20.59 -20.94 -1.96
N ASN A 254 21.02 -21.52 -0.84
CA ASN A 254 20.54 -21.14 0.50
C ASN A 254 20.92 -19.70 0.86
N GLU A 255 22.11 -19.25 0.44
CA GLU A 255 22.54 -17.87 0.59
C GLU A 255 21.66 -16.92 -0.23
N ALA A 256 21.40 -17.25 -1.50
CA ALA A 256 20.51 -16.47 -2.36
C ALA A 256 19.08 -16.36 -1.79
N VAL A 257 18.54 -17.45 -1.22
CA VAL A 257 17.24 -17.43 -0.52
C VAL A 257 17.27 -16.49 0.68
N THR A 258 18.36 -16.53 1.46
CA THR A 258 18.53 -15.70 2.64
C THR A 258 18.56 -14.21 2.28
N GLU A 259 19.36 -13.83 1.29
CA GLU A 259 19.43 -12.46 0.79
C GLU A 259 18.11 -12.01 0.15
N LEU A 260 17.45 -12.88 -0.63
CA LEU A 260 16.14 -12.60 -1.22
C LEU A 260 15.11 -12.26 -0.14
N ASN A 261 14.99 -13.10 0.89
CA ASN A 261 14.02 -12.91 1.96
C ASN A 261 14.29 -11.63 2.76
N ALA A 262 15.56 -11.29 2.99
CA ALA A 262 15.94 -10.05 3.65
C ALA A 262 15.61 -8.83 2.80
N TYR A 263 15.95 -8.85 1.50
CA TYR A 263 15.69 -7.76 0.57
C TYR A 263 14.19 -7.56 0.36
N TYR A 264 13.45 -8.65 0.11
CA TYR A 264 12.00 -8.65 -0.14
C TYR A 264 11.26 -7.92 0.99
N LYS A 265 11.59 -8.20 2.26
CA LYS A 265 10.98 -7.53 3.42
C LYS A 265 11.19 -6.01 3.41
N VAL A 266 12.35 -5.53 2.99
CA VAL A 266 12.67 -4.10 2.92
C VAL A 266 11.97 -3.45 1.73
N ALA A 267 12.06 -4.07 0.55
CA ALA A 267 11.43 -3.58 -0.67
C ALA A 267 9.91 -3.52 -0.51
N MET A 268 9.27 -4.54 0.05
CA MET A 268 7.82 -4.60 0.28
C MET A 268 7.31 -3.41 1.11
N LYS A 269 7.99 -3.13 2.23
CA LYS A 269 7.63 -2.00 3.10
C LYS A 269 7.78 -0.67 2.35
N THR A 270 8.88 -0.51 1.62
CA THR A 270 9.16 0.69 0.83
C THR A 270 8.13 0.89 -0.27
N PHE A 271 7.74 -0.18 -0.96
CA PHE A 271 6.72 -0.17 -2.00
C PHE A 271 5.35 0.26 -1.44
N VAL A 272 4.92 -0.35 -0.33
CA VAL A 272 3.65 -0.01 0.32
C VAL A 272 3.61 1.47 0.72
N ASP A 273 4.68 1.96 1.37
CA ASP A 273 4.80 3.36 1.78
C ASP A 273 4.80 4.30 0.57
N ASN A 274 5.47 3.91 -0.52
CA ASN A 274 5.54 4.70 -1.74
C ASN A 274 4.19 4.77 -2.47
N VAL A 275 3.42 3.69 -2.54
CA VAL A 275 2.07 3.73 -3.10
C VAL A 275 1.18 4.66 -2.26
N ALA A 276 1.19 4.52 -0.93
CA ALA A 276 0.38 5.37 -0.06
C ALA A 276 0.76 6.86 -0.15
N ARG A 277 2.06 7.18 -0.13
CA ARG A 277 2.53 8.57 -0.10
C ARG A 277 2.60 9.22 -1.48
N GLN A 278 3.13 8.52 -2.46
CA GLN A 278 3.47 9.10 -3.77
C GLN A 278 2.32 8.98 -4.77
N VAL A 279 1.51 7.92 -4.70
CA VAL A 279 0.36 7.75 -5.60
C VAL A 279 -0.89 8.32 -4.96
N ILE A 280 -1.25 7.82 -3.78
CA ILE A 280 -2.53 8.17 -3.13
C ILE A 280 -2.48 9.58 -2.55
N GLU A 281 -1.58 9.85 -1.61
CA GLU A 281 -1.58 11.12 -0.89
C GLU A 281 -1.29 12.28 -1.85
N ARG A 282 -0.26 12.16 -2.69
CA ARG A 282 0.19 13.24 -3.57
C ARG A 282 -0.79 13.56 -4.70
N HIS A 283 -1.41 12.58 -5.35
CA HIS A 283 -2.19 12.82 -6.56
C HIS A 283 -3.70 12.77 -6.37
N ILE A 284 -4.18 12.03 -5.36
CA ILE A 284 -5.63 11.83 -5.12
C ILE A 284 -6.12 12.69 -3.96
N ILE A 285 -5.43 12.59 -2.81
CA ILE A 285 -5.95 13.12 -1.54
C ILE A 285 -5.58 14.59 -1.36
N SER A 286 -4.29 14.93 -1.42
CA SER A 286 -3.82 16.31 -1.15
C SER A 286 -4.29 17.33 -2.18
N THR A 287 -4.67 16.89 -3.38
CA THR A 287 -5.17 17.75 -4.46
C THR A 287 -6.65 18.10 -4.30
N LEU A 288 -7.41 17.40 -3.45
CA LEU A 288 -8.86 17.60 -3.29
C LEU A 288 -9.27 19.05 -2.97
N PRO A 289 -8.65 19.77 -2.03
CA PRO A 289 -9.08 21.14 -1.72
C PRO A 289 -8.89 22.08 -2.90
N THR A 290 -7.98 21.75 -3.83
CA THR A 290 -7.76 22.51 -5.06
C THR A 290 -8.76 22.16 -6.17
N ALA A 291 -9.55 21.10 -6.03
CA ALA A 291 -10.50 20.66 -7.06
C ALA A 291 -11.52 21.75 -7.42
N PHE A 292 -11.99 22.51 -6.42
CA PHE A 292 -12.90 23.63 -6.61
C PHE A 292 -12.66 24.72 -5.56
N CYS A 293 -11.56 25.46 -5.72
CA CYS A 293 -11.13 26.53 -4.81
C CYS A 293 -11.38 27.94 -5.38
N PRO A 294 -11.40 28.99 -4.54
CA PRO A 294 -11.59 30.38 -4.97
C PRO A 294 -10.63 30.83 -6.06
N ASN A 295 -9.36 30.45 -5.96
CA ASN A 295 -8.34 30.81 -6.94
C ASN A 295 -8.66 30.19 -8.31
N ASN A 296 -9.02 28.91 -8.36
CA ASN A 296 -9.39 28.26 -9.62
C ASN A 296 -10.65 28.87 -10.22
N VAL A 297 -11.64 29.20 -9.38
CA VAL A 297 -12.86 29.89 -9.83
C VAL A 297 -12.56 31.28 -10.40
N SER A 298 -11.61 32.02 -9.82
CA SER A 298 -11.22 33.35 -10.33
C SER A 298 -10.51 33.31 -11.68
N GLN A 299 -9.94 32.16 -12.04
CA GLN A 299 -9.24 31.94 -13.32
C GLN A 299 -10.16 31.33 -14.39
N MET A 300 -11.42 31.04 -14.08
CA MET A 300 -12.38 30.53 -15.07
C MET A 300 -12.76 31.62 -16.08
N THR A 301 -13.01 31.23 -17.32
CA THR A 301 -13.50 32.14 -18.36
C THR A 301 -14.93 32.60 -18.05
N ASP A 302 -15.29 33.80 -18.52
CA ASP A 302 -16.64 34.34 -18.37
C ASP A 302 -17.70 33.40 -18.95
N GLU A 303 -17.39 32.67 -20.02
CA GLU A 303 -18.27 31.66 -20.62
C GLU A 303 -18.59 30.53 -19.63
N VAL A 304 -17.60 30.03 -18.90
CA VAL A 304 -17.78 28.97 -17.89
C VAL A 304 -18.55 29.52 -16.69
N LEU A 305 -18.22 30.74 -16.23
CA LEU A 305 -18.93 31.38 -15.13
C LEU A 305 -20.40 31.65 -15.48
N LEU A 306 -20.68 32.10 -16.71
CA LEU A 306 -22.04 32.27 -17.23
C LEU A 306 -22.75 30.93 -17.36
N ARG A 307 -22.07 29.87 -17.82
CA ARG A 307 -22.68 28.53 -17.91
C ARG A 307 -23.13 28.03 -16.54
N ILE A 308 -22.28 28.18 -15.52
CA ILE A 308 -22.58 27.74 -14.15
C ILE A 308 -23.61 28.65 -13.47
N GLY A 309 -23.46 29.96 -13.61
CA GLY A 309 -24.22 30.98 -12.88
C GLY A 309 -25.50 31.48 -13.56
N SER A 310 -25.75 31.09 -14.81
CA SER A 310 -26.97 31.52 -15.51
C SER A 310 -28.20 30.87 -14.89
N GLU A 311 -29.16 31.68 -14.47
CA GLU A 311 -30.36 31.18 -13.82
C GLU A 311 -31.33 30.56 -14.84
N PRO A 312 -32.04 29.47 -14.47
CA PRO A 312 -33.11 28.96 -15.30
C PRO A 312 -34.21 30.00 -15.49
N GLN A 313 -34.77 30.11 -16.69
CA GLN A 313 -35.80 31.10 -17.03
C GLN A 313 -37.03 31.04 -16.12
N LYS A 314 -37.37 29.84 -15.64
CA LYS A 314 -38.42 29.61 -14.64
C LYS A 314 -38.13 30.27 -13.29
N GLN A 315 -36.87 30.29 -12.84
CA GLN A 315 -36.47 30.97 -11.61
C GLN A 315 -36.46 32.49 -11.77
N ILE A 316 -36.01 32.98 -12.94
CA ILE A 316 -36.05 34.41 -13.28
C ILE A 316 -37.50 34.92 -13.20
N GLN A 317 -38.43 34.23 -13.88
CA GLN A 317 -39.86 34.57 -13.85
C GLN A 317 -40.46 34.49 -12.44
N ARG A 318 -40.11 33.46 -11.66
CA ARG A 318 -40.58 33.32 -10.28
C ARG A 318 -40.08 34.45 -9.39
N ARG A 319 -38.82 34.87 -9.53
CA ARG A 319 -38.24 35.99 -8.77
C ARG A 319 -38.91 37.30 -9.13
N GLN A 320 -39.14 37.56 -10.41
CA GLN A 320 -39.88 38.75 -10.87
C GLN A 320 -41.27 38.79 -10.25
N LYS A 321 -42.04 37.69 -10.33
CA LYS A 321 -43.36 37.59 -9.72
C LYS A 321 -43.33 37.79 -8.19
N LEU A 322 -42.36 37.22 -7.49
CA LEU A 322 -42.22 37.41 -6.04
C LEU A 322 -41.81 38.84 -5.67
N ALA A 323 -40.95 39.48 -6.46
CA ALA A 323 -40.54 40.87 -6.27
C ALA A 323 -41.74 41.82 -6.45
N GLU A 324 -42.55 41.60 -7.50
CA GLU A 324 -43.80 42.33 -7.73
C GLU A 324 -44.78 42.18 -6.55
N ILE A 325 -44.99 40.96 -6.06
CA ILE A 325 -45.85 40.71 -4.89
C ILE A 325 -45.30 41.43 -3.65
N THR A 326 -43.99 41.34 -3.40
CA THR A 326 -43.36 41.97 -2.23
C THR A 326 -43.46 43.50 -2.31
N GLN A 327 -43.28 44.06 -3.49
CA GLN A 327 -43.44 45.49 -3.73
C GLN A 327 -44.89 45.94 -3.52
N GLY A 328 -45.86 45.18 -4.07
CA GLY A 328 -47.29 45.42 -3.85
C GLY A 328 -47.65 45.37 -2.37
N LEU A 329 -47.22 44.34 -1.65
CA LEU A 329 -47.45 44.22 -0.20
C LEU A 329 -46.86 45.37 0.60
N ARG A 330 -45.64 45.83 0.26
CA ARG A 330 -45.02 47.01 0.89
C ARG A 330 -45.83 48.29 0.65
N GLN A 331 -46.33 48.49 -0.56
CA GLN A 331 -47.17 49.63 -0.91
C GLN A 331 -48.52 49.59 -0.18
N SER A 332 -49.16 48.41 -0.10
CA SER A 332 -50.40 48.22 0.66
C SER A 332 -50.21 48.49 2.14
N LEU A 333 -49.11 47.99 2.73
CA LEU A 333 -48.79 48.21 4.14
C LEU A 333 -48.52 49.68 4.45
N ALA A 334 -47.80 50.40 3.58
CA ALA A 334 -47.58 51.84 3.72
C ALA A 334 -48.88 52.64 3.61
N THR A 335 -49.84 52.19 2.79
CA THR A 335 -51.17 52.81 2.66
C THR A 335 -52.04 52.56 3.89
N LEU A 336 -51.95 51.37 4.51
CA LEU A 336 -52.71 51.01 5.72
C LEU A 336 -52.16 51.63 7.01
N GLN A 337 -50.93 52.16 6.99
CA GLN A 337 -50.29 52.84 8.11
C GLN A 337 -50.50 54.37 8.12
N LYS A 338 -51.15 54.91 7.08
CA LYS A 338 -51.70 56.27 7.04
C LYS A 338 -53.15 56.24 7.46
#